data_AF-A0A9P9NRS6-F1
#
_entry.id   AF-A0A9P9NRS6-F1
#
_cell.length_a   1.000
_cell.length_b   1.000
_cell.length_c   1.000
_cell.angle_alpha   90.00
_cell.angle_beta   90.00
_cell.angle_gamma   90.00
#
_symmetry.space_group_name_H-M   'P 1'
#
loop_
_entity.id
_entity.type
_entity.pdbx_description
1 polymer ?
#
loop_
_entity_poly.entity_id
_entity_poly.type
_entity_poly.pdbx_seq_one_letter_code
_entity_poly.pdbx_strand_id
1 'polypeptide(L)'
;MAGFVGEIPGMYYDQEKKKYFKIQASSAGPASTAYSSQDVKRRKLRDEKAAEAARDKERRNRRIQQSNVLTQPLVGGALQREYGNDGFEPARILAGGLVRQGHVLLDEEQAENGSGTFTIIHRLEVSPAVIDFRVVTNGLIECSRFDLERRDLSSQNFQFSPDKFSMEMIPERPNSSDITSACVHETNRLQATTWLSNFSTGGIMINDTTSIHDVDDIDDDTDNRRTVSIGPGHTRGQHVYIFSSTAAPPASNTLFAFGTSAGVLCTDKHGAYNTTFVTPDPGKRPDDIFAVEFLSDTPSVLLSGGRRGILNITDLRLPMPPCDNDTITHPSSITHIRQLDQHRLIVSGLNSSLCQYDLRFRRTDPSSTGPTPRAPKIRQNKKPTRPILTYPAYHNTASHQAGFDIDLEAGIVAAAQESDEFHPSVQLFSLHGGHKLDSPHAFGFQYKNDATWLVKCLRFARDTDSGMKSLYVGQRPVVQRYAWGEHDPEQVSYGSPVSVESSPRSAG
;
A
#
# COMPACT_ATOMS: atom_id res chain seq x y z
N MET A 1 -32.72 -7.30 31.16
CA MET A 1 -31.95 -6.91 32.36
C MET A 1 -30.71 -7.80 32.43
N ALA A 2 -29.53 -7.28 32.06
CA ALA A 2 -28.28 -8.02 32.26
C ALA A 2 -27.87 -7.85 33.73
N GLY A 3 -27.87 -8.95 34.49
CA GLY A 3 -27.42 -8.94 35.89
C GLY A 3 -25.96 -8.52 35.97
N PHE A 4 -25.60 -7.80 37.03
CA PHE A 4 -24.25 -7.32 37.27
C PHE A 4 -23.28 -8.51 37.37
N VAL A 5 -22.45 -8.71 36.34
CA VAL A 5 -21.40 -9.75 36.34
C VAL A 5 -20.22 -9.19 37.13
N GLY A 6 -20.09 -9.59 38.39
CA GLY A 6 -19.01 -9.13 39.28
C GLY A 6 -17.65 -9.72 38.89
N GLU A 7 -16.58 -8.92 38.98
CA GLU A 7 -15.22 -9.45 38.79
C GLU A 7 -14.82 -10.30 40.01
N ILE A 8 -14.60 -11.61 39.79
CA ILE A 8 -14.09 -12.51 40.82
C ILE A 8 -12.56 -12.61 40.65
N PRO A 9 -11.74 -12.26 41.66
CA PRO A 9 -10.28 -12.35 41.57
C PRO A 9 -9.80 -13.74 41.18
N GLY A 10 -8.94 -13.84 40.15
CA GLY A 10 -8.39 -15.10 39.64
C GLY A 10 -9.32 -15.90 38.71
N MET A 11 -10.52 -15.38 38.42
CA MET A 11 -11.48 -15.99 37.49
C MET A 11 -11.84 -14.99 36.35
N TYR A 12 -12.02 -15.50 35.15
CA TYR A 12 -12.49 -14.75 33.96
C TYR A 12 -13.91 -15.18 33.60
N TYR A 13 -14.82 -14.24 33.44
CA TYR A 13 -16.18 -14.52 32.97
C TYR A 13 -16.22 -14.55 31.44
N ASP A 14 -16.51 -15.71 30.87
CA ASP A 14 -16.71 -15.89 29.44
C ASP A 14 -18.17 -15.56 29.09
N GLN A 15 -18.39 -14.48 28.34
CA GLN A 15 -19.74 -14.00 28.00
C GLN A 15 -20.51 -14.95 27.08
N GLU A 16 -19.81 -15.69 26.21
CA GLU A 16 -20.44 -16.65 25.30
C GLU A 16 -20.95 -17.87 26.07
N LYS A 17 -20.13 -18.38 26.99
CA LYS A 17 -20.45 -19.56 27.81
C LYS A 17 -21.22 -19.22 29.09
N LYS A 18 -21.37 -17.94 29.41
CA LYS A 18 -22.02 -17.40 30.62
C LYS A 18 -21.50 -18.03 31.92
N LYS A 19 -20.19 -18.32 32.00
CA LYS A 19 -19.55 -19.02 33.12
C LYS A 19 -18.18 -18.43 33.46
N TYR A 20 -17.77 -18.57 34.72
CA TYR A 20 -16.43 -18.20 35.18
C TYR A 20 -15.43 -19.33 34.94
N PHE A 21 -14.24 -18.99 34.46
CA PHE A 21 -13.11 -19.88 34.24
C PHE A 21 -11.89 -19.41 35.01
N LYS A 22 -11.12 -20.35 35.57
CA LYS A 22 -9.90 -20.02 36.33
C LYS A 22 -8.80 -19.53 35.40
N ILE A 23 -8.23 -18.36 35.70
CA ILE A 23 -7.11 -17.81 34.93
C ILE A 23 -5.86 -18.61 35.29
N GLN A 24 -5.22 -19.22 34.28
CA GLN A 24 -3.99 -19.97 34.48
C GLN A 24 -2.76 -19.06 34.31
N ALA A 25 -1.74 -19.28 35.15
CA ALA A 25 -0.44 -18.62 35.02
C ALA A 25 0.31 -19.17 33.81
N SER A 26 1.00 -18.29 33.07
CA SER A 26 1.66 -18.60 31.80
C SER A 26 2.77 -19.66 31.87
N SER A 27 3.22 -20.06 33.07
CA SER A 27 4.30 -21.02 33.27
C SER A 27 3.87 -22.44 33.66
N ALA A 28 2.56 -22.70 33.85
CA ALA A 28 2.08 -23.91 34.53
C ALA A 28 1.15 -24.81 33.70
N GLY A 29 1.24 -24.78 32.36
CA GLY A 29 0.47 -25.68 31.51
C GLY A 29 0.94 -25.68 30.05
N PRO A 30 0.52 -26.68 29.24
CA PRO A 30 0.86 -26.74 27.81
C PRO A 30 0.39 -25.46 27.10
N ALA A 31 1.15 -25.03 26.10
CA ALA A 31 1.21 -23.69 25.52
C ALA A 31 -0.06 -23.14 24.81
N SER A 32 -1.27 -23.61 25.11
CA SER A 32 -2.49 -23.23 24.38
C SER A 32 -3.82 -23.31 25.16
N THR A 33 -3.83 -23.07 26.47
CA THR A 33 -5.12 -23.01 27.19
C THR A 33 -5.82 -21.67 26.94
N ALA A 34 -7.03 -21.72 26.37
CA ALA A 34 -7.85 -20.56 25.95
C ALA A 34 -8.20 -19.54 27.07
N TYR A 35 -7.79 -19.78 28.32
CA TYR A 35 -8.05 -18.96 29.50
C TYR A 35 -6.74 -18.59 30.24
N SER A 36 -5.62 -18.49 29.53
CA SER A 36 -4.36 -17.98 30.08
C SER A 36 -4.47 -16.50 30.46
N SER A 37 -3.63 -16.03 31.37
CA SER A 37 -3.61 -14.61 31.78
C SER A 37 -3.37 -13.63 30.62
N GLN A 38 -2.61 -14.04 29.59
CA GLN A 38 -2.38 -13.24 28.38
C GLN A 38 -3.61 -13.25 27.47
N ASP A 39 -4.26 -14.40 27.28
CA ASP A 39 -5.48 -14.50 26.45
C ASP A 39 -6.65 -13.72 27.05
N VAL A 40 -6.79 -13.75 28.38
CA VAL A 40 -7.83 -12.99 29.09
C VAL A 40 -7.60 -11.48 28.96
N LYS A 41 -6.35 -11.01 29.10
CA LYS A 41 -6.01 -9.60 28.87
C LYS A 41 -6.30 -9.20 27.42
N ARG A 42 -5.94 -10.04 26.46
CA ARG A 42 -6.23 -9.82 25.04
C ARG A 42 -7.73 -9.73 24.80
N ARG A 43 -8.53 -10.67 25.32
CA ARG A 43 -10.01 -10.65 25.19
C ARG A 43 -10.65 -9.43 25.83
N LYS A 44 -10.22 -9.01 27.03
CA LYS A 44 -10.73 -7.78 27.67
C LYS A 44 -10.48 -6.55 26.79
N LEU A 45 -9.30 -6.44 26.19
CA LEU A 45 -8.99 -5.38 25.24
C LEU A 45 -9.84 -5.47 23.96
N ARG A 46 -10.18 -6.68 23.50
CA ARG A 46 -11.14 -6.90 22.39
C ARG A 46 -12.51 -6.34 22.72
N ASP A 47 -13.06 -6.72 23.85
CA ASP A 47 -14.40 -6.31 24.27
C ASP A 47 -14.48 -4.80 24.48
N GLU A 48 -13.44 -4.20 25.06
CA GLU A 48 -13.34 -2.76 25.27
C GLU A 48 -13.28 -1.99 23.94
N LYS A 49 -12.41 -2.39 23.02
CA LYS A 49 -12.33 -1.79 21.68
C LYS A 49 -13.61 -1.98 20.87
N ALA A 50 -14.24 -3.16 20.94
CA ALA A 50 -15.51 -3.43 20.26
C ALA A 50 -16.64 -2.57 20.81
N ALA A 51 -16.68 -2.38 22.14
CA ALA A 51 -17.63 -1.48 22.79
C ALA A 51 -17.37 -0.01 22.44
N GLU A 52 -16.10 0.41 22.36
CA GLU A 52 -15.73 1.76 21.93
C GLU A 52 -16.10 2.00 20.46
N ALA A 53 -15.80 1.07 19.56
CA ALA A 53 -16.20 1.13 18.16
C ALA A 53 -17.73 1.16 17.99
N ALA A 54 -18.48 0.40 18.78
CA ALA A 54 -19.93 0.44 18.79
C ALA A 54 -20.47 1.79 19.27
N ARG A 55 -19.90 2.36 20.33
CA ARG A 55 -20.24 3.70 20.84
C ARG A 55 -19.92 4.79 19.83
N ASP A 56 -18.79 4.69 19.13
CA ASP A 56 -18.39 5.65 18.11
C ASP A 56 -19.28 5.56 16.87
N LYS A 57 -19.66 4.35 16.45
CA LYS A 57 -20.67 4.13 15.41
C LYS A 57 -22.00 4.76 15.82
N GLU A 58 -22.43 4.57 17.05
CA GLU A 58 -23.66 5.16 17.59
C GLU A 58 -23.58 6.70 17.64
N ARG A 59 -22.46 7.27 18.11
CA ARG A 59 -22.21 8.72 18.11
C ARG A 59 -22.21 9.30 16.69
N ARG A 60 -21.60 8.59 15.73
CA ARG A 60 -21.55 9.01 14.32
C ARG A 60 -22.94 9.00 13.70
N ASN A 61 -23.73 7.95 13.95
CA ASN A 61 -25.13 7.85 13.53
C ASN A 61 -26.00 8.95 14.15
N ARG A 62 -25.72 9.36 15.41
CA ARG A 62 -26.43 10.46 16.06
C ARG A 62 -26.01 11.85 15.57
N ARG A 63 -24.77 12.03 15.10
CA ARG A 63 -24.27 13.30 14.54
C ARG A 63 -24.76 13.55 13.11
N ILE A 64 -25.01 12.50 12.34
CA ILE A 64 -25.55 12.60 10.99
C ILE A 64 -27.08 12.51 11.10
N GLN A 65 -27.75 13.64 11.35
CA GLN A 65 -29.17 13.72 11.08
C GLN A 65 -29.37 13.95 9.58
N GLN A 66 -29.74 12.89 8.85
CA GLN A 66 -30.22 13.08 7.49
C GLN A 66 -31.47 13.96 7.53
N SER A 67 -31.53 14.96 6.65
CA SER A 67 -32.74 15.77 6.55
C SER A 67 -33.92 14.89 6.14
N ASN A 68 -35.11 15.13 6.70
CA ASN A 68 -36.33 14.39 6.34
C ASN A 68 -36.66 14.43 4.84
N VAL A 69 -36.11 15.40 4.11
CA VAL A 69 -36.24 15.49 2.66
C VAL A 69 -35.45 14.38 1.96
N LEU A 70 -34.27 14.00 2.46
CA LEU A 70 -33.45 12.91 1.92
C LEU A 70 -34.06 11.52 2.15
N THR A 71 -35.00 11.38 3.08
CA THR A 71 -35.75 10.12 3.30
C THR A 71 -36.99 9.99 2.41
N GLN A 72 -37.38 11.05 1.70
CA GLN A 72 -38.52 11.01 0.78
C GLN A 72 -38.10 10.34 -0.54
N PRO A 73 -38.82 9.32 -1.04
CA PRO A 73 -38.38 8.55 -2.21
C PRO A 73 -38.19 9.41 -3.47
N LEU A 74 -39.06 10.39 -3.71
CA LEU A 74 -39.02 11.22 -4.91
C LEU A 74 -38.03 12.38 -4.82
N VAL A 75 -38.14 13.20 -3.76
CA VAL A 75 -37.29 14.39 -3.60
C VAL A 75 -35.93 14.02 -3.02
N GLY A 76 -35.91 13.11 -2.04
CA GLY A 76 -34.70 12.59 -1.45
C GLY A 76 -33.92 11.69 -2.39
N GLY A 77 -34.60 10.84 -3.16
CA GLY A 77 -33.96 10.07 -4.24
C GLY A 77 -33.41 10.97 -5.34
N ALA A 78 -34.16 11.97 -5.82
CA ALA A 78 -33.63 12.94 -6.77
C ALA A 78 -32.43 13.70 -6.19
N LEU A 79 -32.49 14.19 -4.96
CA LEU A 79 -31.35 14.87 -4.33
C LEU A 79 -30.16 13.92 -4.08
N GLN A 80 -30.39 12.68 -3.65
CA GLN A 80 -29.33 11.68 -3.51
C GLN A 80 -28.68 11.43 -4.85
N ARG A 81 -29.45 11.31 -5.94
CA ARG A 81 -28.93 11.25 -7.31
C ARG A 81 -28.10 12.47 -7.69
N GLU A 82 -28.61 13.67 -7.46
CA GLU A 82 -27.95 14.95 -7.79
C GLU A 82 -26.68 15.18 -6.96
N TYR A 83 -26.62 14.67 -5.73
CA TYR A 83 -25.43 14.69 -4.86
C TYR A 83 -24.53 13.45 -5.03
N GLY A 84 -24.83 12.53 -5.95
CA GLY A 84 -24.06 11.30 -6.19
C GLY A 84 -24.14 10.25 -5.06
N ASN A 85 -25.14 10.39 -4.19
CA ASN A 85 -25.40 9.56 -3.01
C ASN A 85 -26.51 8.51 -3.24
N ASP A 86 -27.07 8.42 -4.46
CA ASP A 86 -27.96 7.32 -4.84
C ASP A 86 -27.21 6.02 -4.61
N GLY A 87 -27.79 5.11 -3.81
CA GLY A 87 -27.16 3.95 -3.16
C GLY A 87 -26.51 2.89 -4.06
N PHE A 88 -26.30 3.18 -5.34
CA PHE A 88 -25.41 2.45 -6.21
C PHE A 88 -23.98 3.00 -6.10
N GLU A 89 -23.21 2.38 -5.21
CA GLU A 89 -21.77 2.63 -5.12
C GLU A 89 -21.03 1.49 -5.84
N PRO A 90 -20.53 1.69 -7.08
CA PRO A 90 -19.84 0.64 -7.84
C PRO A 90 -18.68 0.04 -7.05
N ALA A 91 -17.97 0.89 -6.30
CA ALA A 91 -16.88 0.49 -5.42
C ALA A 91 -17.28 -0.62 -4.44
N ARG A 92 -18.50 -0.60 -3.88
CA ARG A 92 -18.99 -1.63 -2.94
C ARG A 92 -19.22 -2.96 -3.64
N ILE A 93 -19.82 -2.94 -4.82
CA ILE A 93 -20.12 -4.14 -5.60
C ILE A 93 -18.82 -4.79 -6.06
N LEU A 94 -17.90 -3.99 -6.59
CA LEU A 94 -16.60 -4.46 -7.03
C LEU A 94 -15.77 -4.98 -5.87
N ALA A 95 -15.64 -4.24 -4.78
CA ALA A 95 -14.91 -4.68 -3.59
C ALA A 95 -15.47 -5.98 -2.99
N GLY A 96 -16.80 -6.14 -2.99
CA GLY A 96 -17.46 -7.35 -2.51
C GLY A 96 -17.30 -8.56 -3.44
N GLY A 97 -17.20 -8.33 -4.75
CA GLY A 97 -17.02 -9.35 -5.78
C GLY A 97 -15.57 -9.74 -6.07
N LEU A 98 -14.59 -9.08 -5.44
CA LEU A 98 -13.18 -9.48 -5.55
C LEU A 98 -12.97 -10.82 -4.84
N VAL A 99 -12.78 -11.87 -5.63
CA VAL A 99 -12.47 -13.23 -5.17
C VAL A 99 -11.04 -13.61 -5.57
N ARG A 100 -10.45 -14.57 -4.88
CA ARG A 100 -9.14 -15.10 -5.30
C ARG A 100 -9.29 -15.74 -6.67
N GLN A 101 -8.38 -15.42 -7.58
CA GLN A 101 -8.31 -16.01 -8.91
C GLN A 101 -6.86 -16.17 -9.32
N GLY A 102 -6.19 -17.09 -8.64
CA GLY A 102 -4.81 -17.47 -8.90
C GLY A 102 -3.74 -16.62 -8.23
N HIS A 103 -2.50 -17.07 -8.29
CA HIS A 103 -1.38 -16.47 -7.58
C HIS A 103 -0.02 -16.79 -8.22
N VAL A 104 0.99 -15.95 -7.97
CA VAL A 104 2.40 -16.21 -8.29
C VAL A 104 3.10 -16.66 -7.01
N LEU A 105 3.67 -17.87 -7.03
CA LEU A 105 4.55 -18.36 -5.96
C LEU A 105 6.00 -18.01 -6.30
N LEU A 106 6.69 -17.42 -5.34
CA LEU A 106 8.14 -17.24 -5.36
C LEU A 106 8.81 -18.47 -4.77
N ASP A 107 10.01 -18.78 -5.25
CA ASP A 107 10.83 -19.83 -4.66
C ASP A 107 11.07 -19.58 -3.16
N GLU A 108 11.04 -20.62 -2.32
CA GLU A 108 11.05 -20.49 -0.86
C GLU A 108 12.32 -19.77 -0.35
N GLU A 109 13.49 -20.12 -0.90
CA GLU A 109 14.78 -19.49 -0.56
C GLU A 109 14.80 -17.99 -0.94
N GLN A 110 14.12 -17.65 -2.03
CA GLN A 110 13.99 -16.27 -2.48
C GLN A 110 12.92 -15.50 -1.73
N ALA A 111 11.88 -16.17 -1.25
CA ALA A 111 10.78 -15.56 -0.53
C ALA A 111 11.16 -15.13 0.88
N GLU A 112 11.97 -15.90 1.60
CA GLU A 112 12.57 -15.47 2.88
C GLU A 112 13.34 -14.15 2.71
N ASN A 113 13.85 -13.94 1.49
CA ASN A 113 14.63 -12.81 1.06
C ASN A 113 13.80 -11.75 0.31
N GLY A 114 12.58 -11.99 -0.16
CA GLY A 114 11.95 -11.09 -1.14
C GLY A 114 10.92 -10.09 -0.60
N SER A 115 11.15 -8.78 -0.62
CA SER A 115 10.31 -7.74 0.02
C SER A 115 8.78 -7.74 -0.23
N GLY A 116 8.25 -8.57 -1.15
CA GLY A 116 6.87 -8.53 -1.62
C GLY A 116 6.61 -7.38 -2.59
N THR A 117 7.67 -6.71 -3.06
CA THR A 117 7.59 -5.63 -4.05
C THR A 117 7.57 -6.21 -5.46
N PHE A 118 6.62 -5.75 -6.27
CA PHE A 118 6.47 -6.19 -7.65
C PHE A 118 5.95 -5.06 -8.53
N THR A 119 6.13 -5.19 -9.83
CA THR A 119 5.56 -4.31 -10.86
C THR A 119 4.86 -5.15 -11.92
N ILE A 120 3.77 -4.61 -12.46
CA ILE A 120 3.01 -5.21 -13.55
C ILE A 120 3.14 -4.29 -14.75
N ILE A 121 3.50 -4.86 -15.90
CA ILE A 121 3.64 -4.13 -17.16
C ILE A 121 2.63 -4.73 -18.14
N HIS A 122 1.75 -3.88 -18.66
CA HIS A 122 0.74 -4.29 -19.62
C HIS A 122 1.34 -4.34 -21.03
N ARG A 123 1.14 -5.46 -21.75
CA ARG A 123 1.56 -5.63 -23.14
C ARG A 123 0.38 -5.39 -24.08
N LEU A 124 -0.12 -4.16 -24.05
CA LEU A 124 -1.29 -3.74 -24.83
C LEU A 124 -1.11 -3.94 -26.35
N GLU A 125 0.13 -4.02 -26.84
CA GLU A 125 0.40 -4.36 -28.25
C GLU A 125 0.09 -5.82 -28.62
N VAL A 126 -0.01 -6.72 -27.63
CA VAL A 126 -0.33 -8.15 -27.85
C VAL A 126 -1.79 -8.42 -27.50
N SER A 127 -2.15 -8.21 -26.23
CA SER A 127 -3.52 -8.29 -25.69
C SER A 127 -3.50 -7.64 -24.29
N PRO A 128 -4.63 -7.05 -23.83
CA PRO A 128 -4.73 -6.54 -22.47
C PRO A 128 -4.66 -7.63 -21.39
N ALA A 129 -4.84 -8.91 -21.74
CA ALA A 129 -4.66 -10.04 -20.85
C ALA A 129 -3.21 -10.53 -20.76
N VAL A 130 -2.31 -10.00 -21.60
CA VAL A 130 -0.88 -10.31 -21.55
C VAL A 130 -0.17 -9.30 -20.65
N ILE A 131 0.39 -9.81 -19.56
CA ILE A 131 1.11 -9.01 -18.57
C ILE A 131 2.52 -9.56 -18.35
N ASP A 132 3.48 -8.64 -18.23
CA ASP A 132 4.82 -8.93 -17.75
C ASP A 132 4.86 -8.60 -16.26
N PHE A 133 5.06 -9.63 -15.45
CA PHE A 133 5.09 -9.58 -14.01
C PHE A 133 6.53 -9.60 -13.52
N ARG A 134 6.94 -8.59 -12.78
CA ARG A 134 8.32 -8.47 -12.27
C ARG A 134 8.32 -8.42 -10.76
N VAL A 135 8.87 -9.45 -10.11
CA VAL A 135 8.97 -9.53 -8.65
C VAL A 135 10.39 -9.23 -8.22
N VAL A 136 10.53 -8.30 -7.28
CA VAL A 136 11.81 -7.83 -6.80
C VAL A 136 12.10 -8.46 -5.44
N THR A 137 13.08 -9.37 -5.42
CA THR A 137 13.54 -10.03 -4.20
C THR A 137 14.86 -9.45 -3.69
N ASN A 138 15.45 -10.00 -2.62
CA ASN A 138 16.76 -9.53 -2.15
C ASN A 138 17.88 -10.13 -3.01
N GLY A 139 18.17 -9.47 -4.14
CA GLY A 139 19.35 -9.74 -4.98
C GLY A 139 19.04 -9.97 -6.45
N LEU A 140 17.78 -10.21 -6.79
CA LEU A 140 17.37 -10.50 -8.17
C LEU A 140 15.97 -9.97 -8.45
N ILE A 141 15.66 -9.88 -9.75
CA ILE A 141 14.34 -9.57 -10.29
C ILE A 141 13.89 -10.76 -11.13
N GLU A 142 12.82 -11.42 -10.69
CA GLU A 142 12.16 -12.46 -11.47
C GLU A 142 11.17 -11.81 -12.43
N CYS A 143 11.29 -12.13 -13.71
CA CYS A 143 10.46 -11.59 -14.78
C CYS A 143 9.67 -12.73 -15.42
N SER A 144 8.35 -12.68 -15.30
CA SER A 144 7.44 -13.71 -15.79
C SER A 144 6.42 -13.10 -16.73
N ARG A 145 6.28 -13.61 -17.95
CA ARG A 145 5.18 -13.24 -18.85
C ARG A 145 4.01 -14.19 -18.63
N PHE A 146 2.81 -13.64 -18.53
CA PHE A 146 1.57 -14.41 -18.45
C PHE A 146 0.58 -13.95 -19.51
N ASP A 147 0.04 -14.89 -20.27
CA ASP A 147 -1.19 -14.76 -21.06
C ASP A 147 -2.35 -15.34 -20.24
N LEU A 148 -3.23 -14.45 -19.79
CA LEU A 148 -4.35 -14.81 -18.91
C LEU A 148 -5.63 -15.16 -19.68
N GLU A 149 -5.68 -14.95 -21.00
CA GLU A 149 -6.83 -15.34 -21.85
C GLU A 149 -6.82 -16.84 -22.15
N ARG A 150 -5.64 -17.45 -22.30
CA ARG A 150 -5.47 -18.85 -22.71
C ARG A 150 -5.76 -19.88 -21.61
N ARG A 151 -6.19 -19.46 -20.42
CA ARG A 151 -6.31 -20.35 -19.25
C ARG A 151 -7.76 -20.58 -18.87
N ASP A 152 -8.07 -21.84 -18.58
CA ASP A 152 -9.31 -22.21 -17.90
C ASP A 152 -9.31 -21.59 -16.50
N LEU A 153 -9.89 -20.40 -16.37
CA LEU A 153 -10.13 -19.67 -15.12
C LEU A 153 -11.20 -20.34 -14.24
N SER A 154 -11.49 -21.63 -14.46
CA SER A 154 -12.56 -22.37 -13.78
C SER A 154 -12.28 -22.62 -12.30
N SER A 155 -11.02 -22.53 -11.86
CA SER A 155 -10.63 -22.64 -10.45
C SER A 155 -10.26 -21.28 -9.85
N GLN A 156 -10.68 -21.02 -8.61
CA GLN A 156 -10.42 -19.78 -7.87
C GLN A 156 -8.98 -19.74 -7.33
N ASN A 157 -8.33 -20.90 -7.18
CA ASN A 157 -6.99 -21.01 -6.62
C ASN A 157 -6.09 -21.88 -7.51
N PHE A 158 -5.41 -21.27 -8.48
CA PHE A 158 -4.35 -21.92 -9.26
C PHE A 158 -3.05 -21.10 -9.24
N GLN A 159 -1.92 -21.78 -9.34
CA GLN A 159 -0.63 -21.12 -9.49
C GLN A 159 -0.46 -20.68 -10.95
N PHE A 160 0.00 -19.45 -11.17
CA PHE A 160 0.39 -19.00 -12.50
C PHE A 160 1.68 -19.72 -12.94
N SER A 161 1.61 -20.42 -14.07
CA SER A 161 2.78 -20.97 -14.77
C SER A 161 3.25 -19.96 -15.82
N PRO A 162 4.46 -19.40 -15.77
CA PRO A 162 4.88 -18.38 -16.73
C PRO A 162 4.94 -18.93 -18.17
N ASP A 163 4.49 -18.13 -19.15
CA ASP A 163 4.66 -18.42 -20.58
C ASP A 163 6.11 -18.14 -21.02
N LYS A 164 6.72 -17.11 -20.44
CA LYS A 164 8.15 -16.81 -20.56
C LYS A 164 8.73 -16.43 -19.20
N PHE A 165 10.00 -16.73 -18.98
CA PHE A 165 10.66 -16.48 -17.70
C PHE A 165 12.09 -15.98 -17.90
N SER A 166 12.51 -14.98 -17.13
CA SER A 166 13.88 -14.49 -17.07
C SER A 166 14.21 -14.02 -15.67
N MET A 167 15.51 -14.04 -15.31
CA MET A 167 16.01 -13.50 -14.05
C MET A 167 17.08 -12.45 -14.33
N GLU A 168 17.05 -11.38 -13.55
CA GLU A 168 18.04 -10.31 -13.62
C GLU A 168 18.67 -10.10 -12.26
N MET A 169 20.00 -10.16 -12.19
CA MET A 169 20.74 -9.90 -10.97
C MET A 169 20.78 -8.40 -10.68
N ILE A 170 20.61 -8.03 -9.41
CA ILE A 170 20.81 -6.65 -8.96
C ILE A 170 22.31 -6.49 -8.64
N PRO A 171 23.09 -5.80 -9.49
CA PRO A 171 24.53 -5.68 -9.29
C PRO A 171 24.85 -4.84 -8.05
N GLU A 172 26.00 -5.11 -7.44
CA GLU A 172 26.61 -4.28 -6.38
C GLU A 172 25.75 -4.11 -5.11
N ARG A 173 24.72 -4.93 -4.92
CA ARG A 173 23.84 -4.89 -3.75
C ARG A 173 24.37 -5.78 -2.61
N PRO A 174 24.41 -5.29 -1.37
CA PRO A 174 24.61 -6.15 -0.20
C PRO A 174 23.40 -7.05 0.00
N ASN A 175 23.62 -8.36 0.16
CA ASN A 175 22.57 -9.38 0.40
C ASN A 175 21.61 -9.03 1.56
N SER A 176 22.01 -8.13 2.47
CA SER A 176 21.25 -7.70 3.65
C SER A 176 20.44 -6.41 3.49
N SER A 177 20.56 -5.69 2.36
CA SER A 177 19.80 -4.45 2.15
C SER A 177 18.35 -4.77 1.80
N ASP A 178 17.38 -3.93 2.19
CA ASP A 178 15.97 -4.12 1.84
C ASP A 178 15.61 -3.36 0.56
N ILE A 179 14.78 -3.96 -0.30
CA ILE A 179 14.13 -3.23 -1.40
C ILE A 179 13.19 -2.18 -0.80
N THR A 180 13.26 -0.97 -1.35
CA THR A 180 12.48 0.19 -0.92
C THR A 180 11.37 0.52 -1.89
N SER A 181 11.61 0.43 -3.21
CA SER A 181 10.56 0.61 -4.22
C SER A 181 10.95 0.03 -5.58
N ALA A 182 9.94 -0.19 -6.42
CA ALA A 182 10.11 -0.46 -7.84
C ALA A 182 9.03 0.29 -8.64
N CYS A 183 9.41 0.89 -9.76
CA CYS A 183 8.49 1.57 -10.67
C CYS A 183 8.93 1.43 -12.13
N VAL A 184 7.96 1.42 -13.04
CA VAL A 184 8.20 1.26 -14.48
C VAL A 184 7.85 2.55 -15.21
N HIS A 185 8.73 2.98 -16.10
CA HIS A 185 8.48 4.04 -17.07
C HIS A 185 8.10 3.41 -18.42
N GLU A 186 6.80 3.16 -18.61
CA GLU A 186 6.25 2.34 -19.69
C GLU A 186 6.70 2.77 -21.09
N THR A 187 6.69 4.08 -21.40
CA THR A 187 7.02 4.58 -22.74
C THR A 187 8.47 4.30 -23.16
N ASN A 188 9.39 4.32 -22.21
CA ASN A 188 10.80 4.05 -22.46
C ASN A 188 11.15 2.59 -22.18
N ARG A 189 10.20 1.79 -21.67
CA ARG A 189 10.40 0.39 -21.28
C ARG A 189 11.58 0.23 -20.33
N LEU A 190 11.66 1.11 -19.33
CA LEU A 190 12.67 1.07 -18.28
C LEU A 190 12.01 0.85 -16.93
N GLN A 191 12.66 0.09 -16.07
CA GLN A 191 12.29 -0.06 -14.66
C GLN A 191 13.37 0.57 -13.80
N ALA A 192 12.94 1.28 -12.75
CA ALA A 192 13.82 1.68 -11.67
C ALA A 192 13.51 0.83 -10.43
N THR A 193 14.54 0.22 -9.88
CA THR A 193 14.49 -0.56 -8.65
C THR A 193 15.40 0.09 -7.62
N THR A 194 14.88 0.33 -6.42
CA THR A 194 15.63 0.98 -5.35
C THR A 194 15.73 0.09 -4.12
N TRP A 195 16.84 0.24 -3.40
CA TRP A 195 17.06 -0.43 -2.12
C TRP A 195 17.73 0.50 -1.13
N LEU A 196 17.64 0.12 0.14
CA LEU A 196 18.28 0.85 1.22
C LEU A 196 19.80 0.70 1.11
N SER A 197 20.43 1.72 0.54
CA SER A 197 21.87 1.87 0.40
C SER A 197 22.29 3.18 1.05
N ASN A 198 23.46 3.20 1.68
CA ASN A 198 24.11 4.41 2.14
C ASN A 198 25.37 4.73 1.32
N PHE A 199 25.57 4.06 0.18
CA PHE A 199 26.68 4.30 -0.72
C PHE A 199 26.33 5.40 -1.71
N SER A 200 27.29 6.26 -2.03
CA SER A 200 27.13 7.34 -3.00
C SER A 200 26.98 6.86 -4.45
N THR A 201 27.43 5.64 -4.75
CA THR A 201 27.43 5.06 -6.10
C THR A 201 26.34 4.03 -6.34
N GLY A 202 25.57 3.64 -5.31
CA GLY A 202 24.59 2.57 -5.42
C GLY A 202 23.33 2.82 -4.61
N GLY A 203 22.29 2.06 -4.92
CA GLY A 203 20.95 2.18 -4.31
C GLY A 203 19.82 2.35 -5.32
N ILE A 204 20.16 2.60 -6.58
CA ILE A 204 19.23 2.67 -7.70
C ILE A 204 19.78 1.81 -8.83
N MET A 205 18.94 0.92 -9.37
CA MET A 205 19.20 0.22 -10.61
C MET A 205 18.16 0.63 -11.63
N ILE A 206 18.60 0.97 -12.84
CA ILE A 206 17.74 1.19 -14.00
C ILE A 206 18.03 0.08 -15.01
N ASN A 207 17.01 -0.66 -15.41
CA ASN A 207 17.10 -1.79 -16.34
C ASN A 207 16.00 -1.74 -17.41
N ASP A 208 16.28 -2.33 -18.57
CA ASP A 208 15.30 -2.48 -19.65
C ASP A 208 14.23 -3.52 -19.30
N THR A 209 12.97 -3.25 -19.70
CA THR A 209 11.84 -4.15 -19.46
C THR A 209 11.53 -5.10 -20.63
N THR A 210 12.21 -4.98 -21.77
CA THR A 210 11.89 -5.69 -23.03
C THR A 210 12.31 -7.17 -23.06
N SER A 211 13.37 -7.54 -22.34
CA SER A 211 14.04 -8.84 -22.46
C SER A 211 13.41 -9.95 -21.58
N ILE A 212 12.21 -10.41 -21.92
CA ILE A 212 11.71 -11.71 -21.41
C ILE A 212 11.83 -12.73 -22.55
N HIS A 213 12.89 -13.54 -22.49
CA HIS A 213 13.22 -14.57 -23.47
C HIS A 213 12.51 -15.90 -23.16
N ASP A 214 12.43 -16.78 -24.16
CA ASP A 214 12.03 -18.18 -23.95
C ASP A 214 13.16 -18.91 -23.21
N VAL A 215 12.81 -19.88 -22.35
CA VAL A 215 13.78 -20.65 -21.54
C VAL A 215 14.79 -21.40 -22.43
N ASP A 216 14.45 -21.62 -23.69
CA ASP A 216 15.23 -22.37 -24.68
C ASP A 216 16.11 -21.49 -25.59
N ASP A 217 15.97 -20.15 -25.55
CA ASP A 217 16.77 -19.23 -26.35
C ASP A 217 18.09 -18.90 -25.62
N ILE A 218 19.08 -19.79 -25.78
CA ILE A 218 20.49 -19.51 -25.46
C ILE A 218 21.07 -18.65 -26.58
N ASP A 219 20.55 -17.44 -26.78
CA ASP A 219 21.19 -16.46 -27.66
C ASP A 219 22.04 -15.50 -26.83
N ASP A 220 23.28 -15.33 -27.27
CA ASP A 220 24.43 -14.67 -26.65
C ASP A 220 24.26 -13.15 -26.45
N ASP A 221 23.03 -12.61 -26.58
CA ASP A 221 22.74 -11.17 -26.57
C ASP A 221 22.57 -10.59 -25.14
N THR A 222 23.20 -11.23 -24.15
CA THR A 222 23.30 -10.70 -22.78
C THR A 222 24.03 -9.35 -22.72
N ASP A 223 24.80 -9.01 -23.75
CA ASP A 223 25.63 -7.81 -23.84
C ASP A 223 24.83 -6.52 -24.19
N ASN A 224 23.58 -6.64 -24.66
CA ASN A 224 22.77 -5.48 -25.06
C ASN A 224 21.79 -4.99 -23.97
N ARG A 225 21.78 -5.64 -22.79
CA ARG A 225 20.95 -5.22 -21.64
C ARG A 225 21.47 -3.91 -21.06
N ARG A 226 20.70 -2.84 -21.22
CA ARG A 226 20.97 -1.54 -20.56
C ARG A 226 20.61 -1.61 -19.08
N THR A 227 21.52 -2.17 -18.29
CA THR A 227 21.46 -2.13 -16.83
C THR A 227 22.47 -1.13 -16.30
N VAL A 228 22.02 -0.17 -15.51
CA VAL A 228 22.88 0.85 -14.91
C VAL A 228 22.60 0.92 -13.40
N SER A 229 23.66 0.78 -12.61
CA SER A 229 23.65 1.04 -11.17
C SER A 229 24.07 2.49 -10.94
N ILE A 230 23.25 3.25 -10.23
CA ILE A 230 23.51 4.65 -9.88
C ILE A 230 23.23 4.89 -8.40
N GLY A 231 23.81 5.96 -7.87
CA GLY A 231 23.58 6.41 -6.52
C GLY A 231 23.31 7.91 -6.43
N PRO A 232 23.09 8.42 -5.22
CA PRO A 232 22.83 9.83 -4.97
C PRO A 232 24.06 10.74 -5.18
N GLY A 233 25.23 10.16 -5.44
CA GLY A 233 26.50 10.88 -5.56
C GLY A 233 26.99 11.41 -4.22
N HIS A 234 27.97 12.32 -4.27
CA HIS A 234 28.61 12.90 -3.08
C HIS A 234 28.14 14.33 -2.78
N THR A 235 27.28 14.90 -3.62
CA THR A 235 26.88 16.32 -3.58
C THR A 235 26.13 16.69 -2.29
N ARG A 236 25.46 15.71 -1.67
CA ARG A 236 24.71 15.86 -0.40
C ARG A 236 25.33 15.06 0.76
N GLY A 237 26.60 14.66 0.62
CA GLY A 237 27.32 13.85 1.60
C GLY A 237 27.40 12.36 1.24
N GLN A 238 28.06 11.58 2.09
CA GLN A 238 28.38 10.17 1.85
C GLN A 238 27.29 9.19 2.31
N HIS A 239 26.22 9.67 2.96
CA HIS A 239 25.17 8.82 3.53
C HIS A 239 23.79 9.35 3.17
N VAL A 240 23.40 9.14 1.92
CA VAL A 240 22.06 9.46 1.44
C VAL A 240 21.32 8.16 1.18
N TYR A 241 20.23 7.95 1.90
CA TYR A 241 19.37 6.77 1.76
C TYR A 241 18.28 7.05 0.72
N ILE A 242 17.92 6.03 -0.04
CA ILE A 242 16.84 6.07 -1.03
C ILE A 242 15.65 5.31 -0.46
N PHE A 243 14.47 5.90 -0.55
CA PHE A 243 13.25 5.38 0.09
C PHE A 243 12.13 5.06 -0.88
N SER A 244 12.03 5.80 -1.99
CA SER A 244 10.94 5.64 -2.96
C SER A 244 11.35 6.08 -4.35
N SER A 245 10.58 5.64 -5.34
CA SER A 245 10.76 5.97 -6.74
C SER A 245 9.41 6.18 -7.41
N THR A 246 9.36 7.09 -8.38
CA THR A 246 8.20 7.30 -9.25
C THR A 246 8.68 7.57 -10.67
N ALA A 247 7.95 7.04 -11.66
CA ALA A 247 8.24 7.29 -13.06
C ALA A 247 7.68 8.67 -13.45
N ALA A 248 8.46 9.41 -14.22
CA ALA A 248 7.99 10.68 -14.77
C ALA A 248 6.98 10.43 -15.90
N PRO A 249 6.05 11.37 -16.15
CA PRO A 249 5.18 11.29 -17.31
C PRO A 249 6.01 11.35 -18.60
N PRO A 250 5.56 10.73 -19.70
CA PRO A 250 6.37 10.60 -20.93
C PRO A 250 6.82 11.93 -21.54
N ALA A 251 6.05 12.99 -21.30
CA ALA A 251 6.29 14.35 -21.75
C ALA A 251 7.33 15.11 -20.89
N SER A 252 7.77 14.55 -19.75
CA SER A 252 8.82 15.15 -18.93
C SER A 252 10.22 14.91 -19.52
N ASN A 253 11.14 15.80 -19.17
CA ASN A 253 12.57 15.66 -19.48
C ASN A 253 13.31 14.74 -18.49
N THR A 254 12.66 14.39 -17.38
CA THR A 254 13.15 13.42 -16.39
C THR A 254 12.60 12.02 -16.70
N LEU A 255 13.33 10.97 -16.33
CA LEU A 255 12.83 9.58 -16.39
C LEU A 255 12.18 9.16 -15.07
N PHE A 256 12.88 9.39 -13.97
CA PHE A 256 12.46 8.96 -12.64
C PHE A 256 12.75 10.06 -11.62
N ALA A 257 11.96 10.09 -10.57
CA ALA A 257 12.24 10.84 -9.35
C ALA A 257 12.33 9.87 -8.17
N PHE A 258 13.20 10.19 -7.21
CA PHE A 258 13.51 9.38 -6.06
C PHE A 258 13.42 10.20 -4.78
N GLY A 259 12.67 9.69 -3.81
CA GLY A 259 12.65 10.23 -2.45
C GLY A 259 13.88 9.73 -1.69
N THR A 260 14.64 10.66 -1.11
CA THR A 260 15.88 10.35 -0.37
C THR A 260 15.88 10.97 1.02
N SER A 261 16.87 10.62 1.84
CA SER A 261 17.14 11.30 3.12
C SER A 261 17.69 12.72 2.98
N ALA A 262 18.01 13.16 1.75
CA ALA A 262 18.59 14.47 1.47
C ALA A 262 17.75 15.32 0.49
N GLY A 263 16.47 14.98 0.32
CA GLY A 263 15.56 15.64 -0.61
C GLY A 263 15.18 14.72 -1.78
N VAL A 264 14.83 15.33 -2.91
CA VAL A 264 14.40 14.62 -4.13
C VAL A 264 15.50 14.64 -5.18
N LEU A 265 15.80 13.46 -5.70
CA LEU A 265 16.77 13.19 -6.76
C LEU A 265 16.03 12.81 -8.04
N CYS A 266 16.38 13.39 -9.18
CA CYS A 266 15.78 13.06 -10.47
C CYS A 266 16.84 12.54 -11.45
N THR A 267 16.47 11.58 -12.27
CA THR A 267 17.30 11.07 -13.38
C THR A 267 16.86 11.71 -14.69
N ASP A 268 17.83 12.19 -15.49
CA ASP A 268 17.56 12.73 -16.82
C ASP A 268 17.12 11.66 -17.83
N LYS A 269 16.41 12.08 -18.88
CA LYS A 269 16.05 11.22 -20.02
C LYS A 269 17.17 11.13 -21.06
N HIS A 270 18.22 11.92 -20.92
CA HIS A 270 19.35 11.96 -21.84
C HIS A 270 20.34 10.84 -21.47
N GLY A 271 20.88 10.15 -22.48
CA GLY A 271 21.36 8.76 -22.38
C GLY A 271 22.46 8.39 -21.37
N ALA A 272 22.94 9.31 -20.54
CA ALA A 272 23.88 9.02 -19.44
C ALA A 272 23.18 8.71 -18.10
N TYR A 273 21.86 8.89 -17.98
CA TYR A 273 21.10 8.68 -16.75
C TYR A 273 21.66 9.44 -15.55
N ASN A 274 22.05 10.70 -15.77
CA ASN A 274 22.62 11.54 -14.72
C ASN A 274 21.55 11.85 -13.67
N THR A 275 21.95 11.78 -12.41
CA THR A 275 21.10 12.12 -11.27
C THR A 275 21.39 13.53 -10.77
N THR A 276 20.33 14.30 -10.51
CA THR A 276 20.43 15.67 -10.02
C THR A 276 19.41 15.93 -8.92
N PHE A 277 19.81 16.63 -7.86
CA PHE A 277 18.89 17.03 -6.80
C PHE A 277 18.07 18.24 -7.25
N VAL A 278 16.75 18.11 -7.18
CA VAL A 278 15.79 19.16 -7.61
C VAL A 278 15.18 19.92 -6.43
N THR A 279 15.68 19.65 -5.23
CA THR A 279 15.24 20.28 -3.98
C THR A 279 16.41 21.02 -3.32
N PRO A 280 16.14 22.07 -2.54
CA PRO A 280 17.17 22.78 -1.79
C PRO A 280 17.95 21.87 -0.86
N ASP A 281 19.16 22.30 -0.48
CA ASP A 281 19.93 21.57 0.54
C ASP A 281 19.13 21.53 1.85
N PRO A 282 18.89 20.35 2.45
CA PRO A 282 18.23 20.26 3.75
C PRO A 282 19.03 20.92 4.88
N GLY A 283 20.29 21.33 4.63
CA GLY A 283 21.14 22.01 5.58
C GLY A 283 21.46 21.12 6.78
N LYS A 284 21.28 21.63 8.00
CA LYS A 284 21.64 20.90 9.25
C LYS A 284 20.67 19.77 9.61
N ARG A 285 19.48 19.68 9.00
CA ARG A 285 18.47 18.67 9.35
C ARG A 285 17.97 17.98 8.09
N PRO A 286 18.39 16.73 7.82
CA PRO A 286 17.85 15.96 6.70
C PRO A 286 16.33 15.84 6.81
N ASP A 287 15.65 16.03 5.69
CA ASP A 287 14.21 15.80 5.56
C ASP A 287 14.03 14.53 4.72
N ASP A 288 13.68 13.43 5.40
CA ASP A 288 13.46 12.17 4.73
C ASP A 288 12.20 12.23 3.89
N ILE A 289 12.36 12.09 2.57
CA ILE A 289 11.27 12.06 1.61
C ILE A 289 10.86 10.62 1.34
N PHE A 290 9.68 10.25 1.82
CA PHE A 290 9.14 8.89 1.67
C PHE A 290 8.24 8.74 0.45
N ALA A 291 7.62 9.82 -0.02
CA ALA A 291 6.72 9.82 -1.16
C ALA A 291 7.13 10.87 -2.19
N VAL A 292 7.14 10.46 -3.46
CA VAL A 292 7.32 11.33 -4.63
C VAL A 292 6.26 10.96 -5.67
N GLU A 293 5.63 11.94 -6.29
CA GLU A 293 4.59 11.73 -7.30
C GLU A 293 4.57 12.89 -8.30
N PHE A 294 4.56 12.59 -9.59
CA PHE A 294 4.37 13.62 -10.62
C PHE A 294 2.89 13.92 -10.83
N LEU A 295 2.55 15.18 -11.11
CA LEU A 295 1.22 15.51 -11.59
C LEU A 295 1.07 15.10 -13.05
N SER A 296 0.04 14.30 -13.35
CA SER A 296 -0.26 13.81 -14.70
C SER A 296 -0.58 14.97 -15.66
N ASP A 297 -1.33 15.96 -15.19
CA ASP A 297 -1.75 17.12 -16.01
C ASP A 297 -0.62 18.12 -16.24
N THR A 298 0.37 18.15 -15.35
CA THR A 298 1.51 19.08 -15.41
C THR A 298 2.82 18.34 -15.15
N PRO A 299 3.42 17.71 -16.18
CA PRO A 299 4.61 16.86 -16.04
C PRO A 299 5.85 17.53 -15.45
N SER A 300 5.86 18.86 -15.39
CA SER A 300 6.92 19.67 -14.77
C SER A 300 6.73 19.87 -13.27
N VAL A 301 5.62 19.44 -12.69
CA VAL A 301 5.33 19.60 -11.27
C VAL A 301 5.49 18.27 -10.55
N LEU A 302 6.35 18.28 -9.54
CA LEU A 302 6.66 17.15 -8.69
C LEU A 302 6.17 17.39 -7.27
N LEU A 303 5.37 16.46 -6.76
CA LEU A 303 4.96 16.42 -5.38
C LEU A 303 5.96 15.60 -4.58
N SER A 304 6.27 16.06 -3.38
CA SER A 304 7.08 15.28 -2.43
C SER A 304 6.57 15.42 -1.01
N GLY A 305 6.66 14.34 -0.25
CA GLY A 305 6.22 14.28 1.13
C GLY A 305 7.08 13.33 1.95
N GLY A 306 7.19 13.62 3.24
CA GLY A 306 8.15 12.92 4.08
C GLY A 306 7.86 13.00 5.56
N ARG A 307 8.93 12.84 6.35
CA ARG A 307 8.91 12.75 7.82
C ARG A 307 8.25 13.95 8.49
N ARG A 308 8.34 15.15 7.92
CA ARG A 308 7.75 16.37 8.49
C ARG A 308 6.24 16.50 8.26
N GLY A 309 5.65 15.66 7.41
CA GLY A 309 4.26 15.79 7.03
C GLY A 309 3.96 17.03 6.19
N ILE A 310 4.97 17.59 5.53
CA ILE A 310 4.82 18.72 4.61
C ILE A 310 4.78 18.14 3.20
N LEU A 311 3.72 18.44 2.47
CA LEU A 311 3.60 18.15 1.04
C LEU A 311 4.14 19.36 0.28
N ASN A 312 5.33 19.18 -0.29
CA ASN A 312 5.99 20.16 -1.12
C ASN A 312 5.54 20.01 -2.56
N ILE A 313 5.35 21.14 -3.22
CA ILE A 313 5.01 21.22 -4.64
C ILE A 313 6.18 21.92 -5.33
N THR A 314 6.88 21.17 -6.17
CA THR A 314 8.12 21.61 -6.81
C THR A 314 7.90 21.73 -8.31
N ASP A 315 8.02 22.94 -8.85
CA ASP A 315 8.05 23.16 -10.29
C ASP A 315 9.48 22.98 -10.80
N LEU A 316 9.72 21.92 -11.56
CA LEU A 316 11.02 21.53 -12.11
C LEU A 316 11.54 22.50 -13.18
N ARG A 317 10.72 23.43 -13.66
CA ARG A 317 11.16 24.50 -14.57
C ARG A 317 11.91 25.61 -13.84
N LEU A 318 11.76 25.68 -12.51
CA LEU A 318 12.45 26.64 -11.67
C LEU A 318 13.72 26.00 -11.11
N PRO A 319 14.89 26.64 -11.26
CA PRO A 319 16.17 26.04 -10.88
C PRO A 319 16.29 25.78 -9.37
N MET A 320 15.57 26.54 -8.54
CA MET A 320 15.49 26.34 -7.10
C MET A 320 14.09 26.76 -6.61
N PRO A 321 13.31 25.86 -5.98
CA PRO A 321 12.03 26.22 -5.40
C PRO A 321 12.23 27.25 -4.26
N PRO A 322 11.36 28.27 -4.14
CA PRO A 322 11.36 29.16 -2.97
C PRO A 322 11.19 28.36 -1.66
N CYS A 323 11.87 28.79 -0.59
CA CYS A 323 11.68 28.20 0.75
C CYS A 323 10.27 28.41 1.32
N ASP A 324 9.57 29.47 0.89
CA ASP A 324 8.23 29.86 1.34
C ASP A 324 7.16 29.45 0.31
N ASN A 325 7.10 28.15 -0.01
CA ASN A 325 6.07 27.65 -0.90
C ASN A 325 4.72 27.45 -0.18
N ASP A 326 3.64 27.74 -0.90
CA ASP A 326 2.27 27.43 -0.51
C ASP A 326 2.14 25.91 -0.38
N THR A 327 2.10 25.40 0.86
CA THR A 327 2.21 23.95 1.15
C THR A 327 0.94 23.39 1.76
N ILE A 328 0.77 22.08 1.60
CA ILE A 328 -0.26 21.30 2.30
C ILE A 328 0.44 20.62 3.48
N THR A 329 -0.05 20.84 4.70
CA THR A 329 0.47 20.18 5.91
C THR A 329 -0.42 19.01 6.28
N HIS A 330 0.10 17.79 6.20
CA HIS A 330 -0.53 16.57 6.66
C HIS A 330 -0.39 16.43 8.20
N PRO A 331 -1.35 15.82 8.92
CA PRO A 331 -1.26 15.63 10.38
C PRO A 331 -0.05 14.81 10.86
N SER A 332 0.48 13.90 10.05
CA SER A 332 1.63 13.05 10.35
C SER A 332 2.67 13.05 9.23
N SER A 333 3.73 12.24 9.38
CA SER A 333 4.62 11.87 8.27
C SER A 333 3.80 11.34 7.09
N ILE A 334 4.15 11.80 5.88
CA ILE A 334 3.54 11.35 4.63
C ILE A 334 4.30 10.11 4.15
N THR A 335 3.56 9.07 3.76
CA THR A 335 4.10 7.80 3.25
C THR A 335 3.80 7.61 1.77
N HIS A 336 2.61 8.00 1.32
CA HIS A 336 2.18 7.89 -0.08
C HIS A 336 1.40 9.12 -0.51
N ILE A 337 1.55 9.49 -1.77
CA ILE A 337 0.82 10.57 -2.44
C ILE A 337 0.29 9.99 -3.75
N ARG A 338 -0.99 10.23 -4.05
CA ARG A 338 -1.58 9.91 -5.34
C ARG A 338 -2.46 11.05 -5.82
N GLN A 339 -2.35 11.37 -7.10
CA GLN A 339 -3.28 12.28 -7.75
C GLN A 339 -4.60 11.57 -8.05
N LEU A 340 -5.71 12.23 -7.73
CA LEU A 340 -7.06 11.73 -8.03
C LEU A 340 -7.62 12.37 -9.30
N ASP A 341 -7.41 13.67 -9.44
CA ASP A 341 -7.75 14.47 -10.61
C ASP A 341 -6.89 15.75 -10.62
N GLN A 342 -7.22 16.70 -11.50
CA GLN A 342 -6.49 17.96 -11.67
C GLN A 342 -6.32 18.80 -10.39
N HIS A 343 -7.19 18.61 -9.40
CA HIS A 343 -7.22 19.44 -8.21
C HIS A 343 -7.12 18.63 -6.93
N ARG A 344 -7.44 17.35 -6.93
CA ARG A 344 -7.51 16.54 -5.72
C ARG A 344 -6.36 15.55 -5.64
N LEU A 345 -5.84 15.43 -4.43
CA LEU A 345 -4.85 14.44 -4.06
C LEU A 345 -5.38 13.62 -2.89
N ILE A 346 -4.90 12.39 -2.77
CA ILE A 346 -4.98 11.61 -1.54
C ILE A 346 -3.58 11.38 -1.00
N VAL A 347 -3.46 11.50 0.32
CA VAL A 347 -2.21 11.43 1.05
C VAL A 347 -2.40 10.45 2.19
N SER A 348 -1.59 9.39 2.17
CA SER A 348 -1.47 8.43 3.25
C SER A 348 -0.33 8.84 4.17
N GLY A 349 -0.54 8.67 5.46
CA GLY A 349 0.41 8.99 6.50
C GLY A 349 0.32 8.05 7.69
N LEU A 350 1.30 8.18 8.57
CA LEU A 350 1.35 7.46 9.84
C LEU A 350 0.24 7.90 10.81
N ASN A 351 0.19 7.30 12.00
CA ASN A 351 -0.85 7.56 13.01
C ASN A 351 -2.27 7.43 12.43
N SER A 352 -2.47 6.46 11.55
CA SER A 352 -3.77 6.15 10.93
C SER A 352 -4.39 7.34 10.20
N SER A 353 -3.56 8.20 9.59
CA SER A 353 -4.04 9.37 8.88
C SER A 353 -4.02 9.15 7.37
N LEU A 354 -5.21 9.08 6.79
CA LEU A 354 -5.41 9.02 5.34
C LEU A 354 -6.43 10.11 4.99
N CYS A 355 -6.02 11.02 4.11
CA CYS A 355 -6.72 12.29 3.88
C CYS A 355 -6.69 12.66 2.40
N GLN A 356 -7.80 13.24 1.91
CA GLN A 356 -7.82 13.94 0.63
C GLN A 356 -7.66 15.44 0.80
N TYR A 357 -6.97 16.07 -0.15
CA TYR A 357 -6.73 17.51 -0.18
C TYR A 357 -7.06 18.07 -1.56
N ASP A 358 -7.39 19.36 -1.60
CA ASP A 358 -7.53 20.12 -2.83
C ASP A 358 -6.30 21.02 -2.99
N LEU A 359 -5.62 20.89 -4.10
CA LEU A 359 -4.46 21.68 -4.50
C LEU A 359 -4.76 23.17 -4.61
N ARG A 360 -6.01 23.62 -4.64
CA ARG A 360 -6.36 25.05 -4.68
C ARG A 360 -6.51 25.66 -3.29
N PHE A 361 -6.76 24.84 -2.27
CA PHE A 361 -6.98 25.29 -0.90
C PHE A 361 -5.74 25.05 -0.03
N ARG A 362 -4.63 25.69 -0.43
CA ARG A 362 -3.34 25.62 0.26
C ARG A 362 -3.30 26.62 1.41
N ARG A 363 -2.45 26.35 2.40
CA ARG A 363 -2.21 27.31 3.48
C ARG A 363 -0.94 28.08 3.18
N THR A 364 -1.10 29.39 3.02
CA THR A 364 0.02 30.32 3.05
C THR A 364 0.55 30.37 4.47
N ASP A 365 1.83 30.05 4.70
CA ASP A 365 2.42 30.17 6.04
C ASP A 365 2.59 31.66 6.38
N PRO A 366 1.89 32.23 7.38
CA PRO A 366 2.01 33.66 7.69
C PRO A 366 3.33 34.03 8.40
N SER A 367 4.30 33.11 8.51
CA SER A 367 5.47 33.28 9.38
C SER A 367 6.73 33.83 8.71
N SER A 368 6.65 34.53 7.57
CA SER A 368 7.82 35.21 6.99
C SER A 368 8.10 36.62 7.58
N THR A 369 7.32 37.09 8.57
CA THR A 369 7.60 38.36 9.26
C THR A 369 7.52 38.22 10.79
N GLY A 370 8.64 37.92 11.43
CA GLY A 370 8.86 38.19 12.86
C GLY A 370 9.69 37.13 13.60
N PRO A 371 10.62 37.53 14.49
CA PRO A 371 11.39 36.59 15.30
C PRO A 371 10.52 36.07 16.45
N THR A 372 10.09 34.80 16.40
CA THR A 372 9.38 34.18 17.54
C THR A 372 10.30 33.33 18.43
N PRO A 373 10.07 33.29 19.76
CA PRO A 373 10.97 32.65 20.72
C PRO A 373 10.84 31.12 20.72
N ARG A 374 11.93 30.48 21.15
CA ARG A 374 12.10 29.01 21.25
C ARG A 374 11.05 28.38 22.16
N ALA A 375 10.15 27.56 21.59
CA ALA A 375 9.28 26.65 22.34
C ALA A 375 9.80 25.19 22.27
N PRO A 376 9.61 24.36 23.31
CA PRO A 376 10.09 22.98 23.33
C PRO A 376 9.22 22.03 22.47
N LYS A 377 9.81 20.86 22.19
CA LYS A 377 9.44 19.87 21.15
C LYS A 377 8.10 19.17 21.42
N ILE A 378 7.13 19.32 20.50
CA ILE A 378 5.99 18.40 20.32
C ILE A 378 5.97 17.97 18.84
N ARG A 379 5.83 16.66 18.61
CA ARG A 379 6.06 15.95 17.33
C ARG A 379 4.90 16.01 16.31
N GLN A 380 3.84 16.77 16.58
CA GLN A 380 2.65 16.83 15.72
C GLN A 380 2.51 18.22 15.08
N ASN A 381 2.07 18.23 13.82
CA ASN A 381 1.78 19.46 13.09
C ASN A 381 0.60 20.17 13.76
N LYS A 382 0.88 21.23 14.55
CA LYS A 382 -0.09 21.92 15.41
C LYS A 382 -1.31 22.48 14.67
N LYS A 383 -1.21 22.66 13.35
CA LYS A 383 -2.28 23.10 12.46
C LYS A 383 -2.12 22.36 11.12
N PRO A 384 -2.68 21.16 10.93
CA PRO A 384 -2.71 20.54 9.62
C PRO A 384 -3.62 21.33 8.67
N THR A 385 -3.36 21.24 7.37
CA THR A 385 -4.30 21.72 6.35
C THR A 385 -5.60 20.94 6.48
N ARG A 386 -6.75 21.61 6.33
CA ARG A 386 -8.05 20.95 6.48
C ARG A 386 -8.26 19.98 5.30
N PRO A 387 -8.44 18.67 5.54
CA PRO A 387 -8.73 17.73 4.47
C PRO A 387 -10.15 17.90 3.94
N ILE A 388 -10.37 17.53 2.68
CA ILE A 388 -11.71 17.42 2.08
C ILE A 388 -12.42 16.18 2.64
N LEU A 389 -11.69 15.06 2.69
CA LEU A 389 -12.19 13.76 3.10
C LEU A 389 -11.15 13.05 3.97
N THR A 390 -11.62 12.28 4.95
CA THR A 390 -10.78 11.51 5.87
C THR A 390 -11.26 10.06 5.93
N TYR A 391 -10.34 9.13 6.18
CA TYR A 391 -10.62 7.69 6.22
C TYR A 391 -10.44 7.15 7.66
N PRO A 392 -11.45 7.26 8.52
CA PRO A 392 -11.29 7.00 9.96
C PRO A 392 -11.05 5.52 10.30
N ALA A 393 -11.34 4.60 9.38
CA ALA A 393 -11.09 3.16 9.57
C ALA A 393 -9.74 2.71 8.98
N TYR A 394 -8.93 3.64 8.45
CA TYR A 394 -7.56 3.35 8.07
C TYR A 394 -6.71 3.09 9.32
N HIS A 395 -5.81 2.10 9.26
CA HIS A 395 -4.96 1.73 10.38
C HIS A 395 -3.50 1.58 9.94
N ASN A 396 -2.64 2.47 10.44
CA ASN A 396 -1.20 2.41 10.24
C ASN A 396 -0.50 3.27 11.31
N THR A 397 0.10 2.65 12.32
CA THR A 397 0.71 3.42 13.40
C THR A 397 2.06 3.99 12.99
N ALA A 398 2.94 3.19 12.38
CA ALA A 398 4.33 3.57 12.13
C ALA A 398 4.97 2.97 10.86
N SER A 399 4.21 2.21 10.07
CA SER A 399 4.70 1.49 8.89
C SER A 399 4.68 2.36 7.63
N HIS A 400 5.81 3.02 7.33
CA HIS A 400 5.93 3.90 6.17
C HIS A 400 5.98 3.15 4.82
N GLN A 401 6.36 1.88 4.82
CA GLN A 401 6.41 1.02 3.62
C GLN A 401 5.10 0.27 3.35
N ALA A 402 4.02 0.57 4.08
CA ALA A 402 2.73 -0.08 3.87
C ALA A 402 2.19 0.26 2.47
N GLY A 403 1.95 -0.75 1.64
CA GLY A 403 1.51 -0.59 0.25
C GLY A 403 0.20 0.17 0.11
N PHE A 404 0.06 0.90 -1.01
CA PHE A 404 -1.09 1.75 -1.26
C PHE A 404 -1.32 1.91 -2.76
N ASP A 405 -2.55 1.67 -3.22
CA ASP A 405 -2.93 1.88 -4.61
C ASP A 405 -4.41 2.22 -4.78
N ILE A 406 -4.78 2.77 -5.93
CA ILE A 406 -6.11 3.32 -6.17
C ILE A 406 -6.61 2.92 -7.54
N ASP A 407 -7.87 2.50 -7.60
CA ASP A 407 -8.61 2.42 -8.84
C ASP A 407 -9.58 3.61 -8.97
N LEU A 408 -9.21 4.57 -9.81
CA LEU A 408 -10.01 5.76 -10.09
C LEU A 408 -11.31 5.42 -10.84
N GLU A 409 -11.31 4.37 -11.67
CA GLU A 409 -12.50 3.97 -12.45
C GLU A 409 -13.56 3.35 -11.53
N ALA A 410 -13.13 2.43 -10.64
CA ALA A 410 -14.00 1.81 -9.65
C ALA A 410 -14.31 2.72 -8.44
N GLY A 411 -13.49 3.74 -8.19
CA GLY A 411 -13.56 4.57 -6.99
C GLY A 411 -13.15 3.81 -5.72
N ILE A 412 -12.13 2.94 -5.82
CA ILE A 412 -11.63 2.12 -4.71
C ILE A 412 -10.22 2.57 -4.31
N VAL A 413 -9.99 2.71 -3.01
CA VAL A 413 -8.65 2.88 -2.43
C VAL A 413 -8.27 1.58 -1.73
N ALA A 414 -7.19 0.93 -2.18
CA ALA A 414 -6.61 -0.23 -1.51
C ALA A 414 -5.44 0.22 -0.64
N ALA A 415 -5.51 -0.06 0.66
CA ALA A 415 -4.45 0.30 1.58
C ALA A 415 -4.03 -0.90 2.42
N ALA A 416 -2.72 -1.14 2.46
CA ALA A 416 -2.13 -2.06 3.42
C ALA A 416 -2.17 -1.43 4.81
N GLN A 417 -2.36 -2.27 5.81
CA GLN A 417 -2.49 -1.90 7.20
C GLN A 417 -1.55 -2.75 8.05
N GLU A 418 -1.24 -2.23 9.23
CA GLU A 418 -0.62 -3.05 10.27
C GLU A 418 -1.66 -4.05 10.74
N SER A 419 -1.49 -5.32 10.37
CA SER A 419 -2.44 -6.36 10.75
C SER A 419 -2.41 -6.56 12.24
N ASP A 420 -3.55 -6.35 12.87
CA ASP A 420 -3.77 -6.77 14.23
C ASP A 420 -5.02 -7.64 14.26
N GLU A 421 -5.53 -7.86 15.45
CA GLU A 421 -6.67 -8.71 15.64
C GLU A 421 -8.00 -8.14 15.12
N PHE A 422 -8.05 -6.82 14.87
CA PHE A 422 -9.23 -6.08 14.45
C PHE A 422 -9.07 -5.50 13.03
N HIS A 423 -7.84 -5.33 12.59
CA HIS A 423 -7.49 -4.72 11.31
C HIS A 423 -6.85 -5.78 10.40
N PRO A 424 -7.45 -6.06 9.24
CA PRO A 424 -6.84 -6.96 8.26
C PRO A 424 -5.56 -6.34 7.69
N SER A 425 -4.69 -7.15 7.06
CA SER A 425 -3.47 -6.62 6.44
C SER A 425 -3.73 -5.75 5.21
N VAL A 426 -4.89 -5.93 4.57
CA VAL A 426 -5.35 -5.11 3.44
C VAL A 426 -6.79 -4.70 3.67
N GLN A 427 -7.08 -3.42 3.44
CA GLN A 427 -8.41 -2.86 3.54
C GLN A 427 -8.74 -1.99 2.33
N LEU A 428 -9.93 -2.22 1.77
CA LEU A 428 -10.51 -1.39 0.71
C LEU A 428 -11.39 -0.29 1.29
N PHE A 429 -11.33 0.89 0.70
CA PHE A 429 -12.10 2.06 1.08
C PHE A 429 -12.76 2.71 -0.14
N SER A 430 -13.90 3.34 0.09
CA SER A 430 -14.54 4.20 -0.90
C SER A 430 -13.68 5.43 -1.15
N LEU A 431 -13.35 5.68 -2.41
CA LEU A 431 -12.68 6.92 -2.80
C LEU A 431 -13.56 8.16 -2.55
N HIS A 432 -14.89 8.01 -2.66
CA HIS A 432 -15.82 9.12 -2.58
C HIS A 432 -16.33 9.35 -1.16
N GLY A 433 -16.60 8.28 -0.41
CA GLY A 433 -17.18 8.34 0.94
C GLY A 433 -16.17 8.18 2.07
N GLY A 434 -14.96 7.66 1.81
CA GLY A 434 -13.94 7.45 2.82
C GLY A 434 -14.25 6.33 3.83
N HIS A 435 -15.40 5.67 3.68
CA HIS A 435 -15.78 4.52 4.50
C HIS A 435 -15.09 3.24 4.03
N LYS A 436 -14.95 2.31 4.96
CA LYS A 436 -14.51 0.94 4.70
C LYS A 436 -15.49 0.24 3.76
N LEU A 437 -14.96 -0.44 2.75
CA LEU A 437 -15.71 -1.34 1.87
C LEU A 437 -15.64 -2.76 2.42
N ASP A 438 -16.73 -3.50 2.28
CA ASP A 438 -16.79 -4.91 2.65
C ASP A 438 -16.19 -5.75 1.51
N SER A 439 -15.07 -6.40 1.78
CA SER A 439 -14.30 -7.16 0.79
C SER A 439 -13.87 -8.51 1.38
N PRO A 440 -14.81 -9.46 1.56
CA PRO A 440 -14.65 -10.68 2.37
C PRO A 440 -13.42 -11.52 2.01
N HIS A 441 -13.01 -11.51 0.76
CA HIS A 441 -11.90 -12.32 0.29
C HIS A 441 -10.59 -11.53 0.15
N ALA A 442 -10.65 -10.21 -0.02
CA ALA A 442 -9.49 -9.34 -0.25
C ALA A 442 -8.79 -8.82 1.03
N PHE A 443 -9.15 -9.34 2.21
CA PHE A 443 -8.60 -8.94 3.51
C PHE A 443 -7.16 -9.41 3.80
N GLY A 444 -6.46 -9.85 2.77
CA GLY A 444 -5.14 -10.46 2.88
C GLY A 444 -5.25 -11.94 3.23
N PHE A 445 -4.85 -12.77 2.28
CA PHE A 445 -4.45 -14.14 2.55
C PHE A 445 -3.34 -14.15 3.62
N GLN A 446 -3.32 -15.15 4.50
CA GLN A 446 -2.22 -15.37 5.44
C GLN A 446 -1.56 -16.69 5.06
N TYR A 447 -0.39 -16.62 4.43
CA TYR A 447 0.43 -17.80 4.23
C TYR A 447 0.91 -18.29 5.60
N LYS A 448 0.76 -19.60 5.86
CA LYS A 448 1.14 -20.35 7.08
C LYS A 448 1.80 -19.53 8.20
N ASN A 449 1.08 -19.32 9.32
CA ASN A 449 1.61 -18.85 10.61
C ASN A 449 2.40 -17.51 10.61
N ASP A 450 2.52 -16.79 9.50
CA ASP A 450 3.27 -15.53 9.41
C ASP A 450 2.33 -14.32 9.54
N ALA A 451 1.55 -14.31 10.63
CA ALA A 451 0.53 -13.30 10.92
C ALA A 451 1.08 -11.87 11.15
N THR A 452 2.38 -11.66 10.93
CA THR A 452 3.12 -10.44 11.28
C THR A 452 3.71 -9.69 10.11
N TRP A 453 3.56 -10.18 8.87
CA TRP A 453 4.19 -9.52 7.72
C TRP A 453 3.37 -8.34 7.17
N LEU A 454 4.05 -7.20 6.99
CA LEU A 454 3.47 -6.00 6.38
C LEU A 454 3.41 -6.15 4.86
N VAL A 455 2.22 -5.97 4.28
CA VAL A 455 2.06 -5.88 2.83
C VAL A 455 2.71 -4.60 2.32
N LYS A 456 3.80 -4.73 1.55
CA LYS A 456 4.55 -3.58 1.02
C LYS A 456 4.05 -3.09 -0.34
N CYS A 457 3.46 -3.97 -1.16
CA CYS A 457 3.00 -3.62 -2.49
C CYS A 457 1.58 -4.12 -2.75
N LEU A 458 0.74 -3.20 -3.24
CA LEU A 458 -0.61 -3.41 -3.74
C LEU A 458 -0.67 -2.81 -5.14
N ARG A 459 -1.29 -3.49 -6.10
CA ARG A 459 -1.49 -2.94 -7.45
C ARG A 459 -2.82 -3.33 -8.05
N PHE A 460 -3.57 -2.35 -8.54
CA PHE A 460 -4.66 -2.59 -9.48
C PHE A 460 -4.10 -2.68 -10.89
N ALA A 461 -4.46 -3.72 -11.63
CA ALA A 461 -4.00 -3.95 -12.99
C ALA A 461 -5.16 -4.45 -13.87
N ARG A 462 -5.26 -3.91 -15.09
CA ARG A 462 -6.19 -4.42 -16.10
C ARG A 462 -5.55 -5.60 -16.82
N ASP A 463 -5.98 -6.78 -16.46
CA ASP A 463 -5.37 -8.05 -16.83
C ASP A 463 -6.36 -8.99 -17.53
N THR A 464 -7.56 -8.49 -17.84
CA THR A 464 -8.60 -9.18 -18.58
C THR A 464 -9.31 -8.21 -19.52
N ASP A 465 -9.94 -8.75 -20.57
CA ASP A 465 -10.78 -8.00 -21.51
C ASP A 465 -12.07 -7.44 -20.88
N SER A 466 -12.44 -7.91 -19.69
CA SER A 466 -13.66 -7.49 -18.99
C SER A 466 -13.68 -5.99 -18.66
N GLY A 467 -12.53 -5.32 -18.76
CA GLY A 467 -12.34 -3.91 -18.41
C GLY A 467 -12.12 -3.68 -16.92
N MET A 468 -12.56 -4.63 -16.07
CA MET A 468 -12.36 -4.58 -14.62
C MET A 468 -10.91 -4.85 -14.26
N LYS A 469 -10.39 -4.10 -13.29
CA LYS A 469 -9.03 -4.29 -12.77
C LYS A 469 -9.02 -5.34 -11.68
N SER A 470 -8.02 -6.22 -11.74
CA SER A 470 -7.69 -7.14 -10.66
C SER A 470 -6.78 -6.47 -9.65
N LEU A 471 -6.95 -6.80 -8.37
CA LEU A 471 -6.07 -6.36 -7.29
C LEU A 471 -5.01 -7.43 -7.02
N TYR A 472 -3.74 -7.05 -7.12
CA TYR A 472 -2.61 -7.87 -6.77
C TYR A 472 -2.05 -7.45 -5.42
N VAL A 473 -1.81 -8.43 -4.54
CA VAL A 473 -1.35 -8.23 -3.17
C VAL A 473 -0.04 -8.98 -2.98
N GLY A 474 1.05 -8.24 -2.74
CA GLY A 474 2.38 -8.80 -2.55
C GLY A 474 2.57 -9.28 -1.12
N GLN A 475 2.50 -10.59 -0.92
CA GLN A 475 2.79 -11.26 0.35
C GLN A 475 4.02 -12.16 0.15
N ARG A 476 4.81 -12.45 1.19
CA ARG A 476 5.83 -13.51 1.09
C ARG A 476 5.15 -14.86 1.37
N PRO A 477 5.41 -15.94 0.60
CA PRO A 477 6.14 -16.05 -0.67
C PRO A 477 5.25 -15.80 -1.91
N VAL A 478 4.04 -15.25 -1.74
CA VAL A 478 2.98 -15.28 -2.77
C VAL A 478 2.52 -13.88 -3.17
N VAL A 479 2.53 -13.58 -4.46
CA VAL A 479 1.71 -12.49 -4.98
C VAL A 479 0.33 -13.00 -5.35
N GLN A 480 -0.65 -12.66 -4.54
CA GLN A 480 -2.03 -13.12 -4.69
C GLN A 480 -2.81 -12.18 -5.61
N ARG A 481 -3.54 -12.75 -6.59
CA ARG A 481 -4.47 -12.01 -7.43
C ARG A 481 -5.90 -12.15 -6.91
N TYR A 482 -6.59 -11.02 -6.87
CA TYR A 482 -8.02 -10.91 -6.58
C TYR A 482 -8.70 -10.27 -7.78
N ALA A 483 -9.66 -10.97 -8.37
CA ALA A 483 -10.38 -10.51 -9.55
C ALA A 483 -11.87 -10.67 -9.34
N TRP A 484 -12.67 -9.95 -10.12
CA TRP A 484 -14.12 -10.02 -10.00
C TRP A 484 -14.63 -11.40 -10.41
N GLY A 485 -15.47 -12.03 -9.59
CA GLY A 485 -16.09 -13.30 -9.93
C GLY A 485 -17.07 -13.77 -8.85
N GLU A 486 -17.74 -14.88 -9.14
CA GLU A 486 -18.56 -15.57 -8.14
C GLU A 486 -17.67 -16.29 -7.13
N HIS A 487 -18.07 -16.33 -5.86
CA HIS A 487 -17.36 -17.10 -4.84
C HIS A 487 -17.84 -18.55 -4.85
N ASP A 488 -16.90 -19.49 -4.98
CA ASP A 488 -17.15 -20.93 -4.90
C ASP A 488 -16.87 -21.37 -3.46
N PRO A 489 -17.91 -21.66 -2.66
CA PRO A 489 -17.74 -22.04 -1.26
C PRO A 489 -17.09 -23.43 -1.09
N GLU A 490 -17.03 -24.26 -2.16
CA GLU A 490 -16.45 -25.61 -2.10
C GLU A 490 -14.93 -25.62 -2.26
N GLN A 491 -14.34 -24.53 -2.76
CA GLN A 491 -12.89 -24.38 -2.87
C GLN A 491 -12.31 -23.88 -1.55
N VAL A 492 -12.08 -24.83 -0.64
CA VAL A 492 -11.44 -24.62 0.66
C VAL A 492 -10.19 -23.74 0.50
N SER A 493 -10.22 -22.61 1.19
CA SER A 493 -9.05 -21.76 1.36
C SER A 493 -7.91 -22.57 1.97
N TYR A 494 -6.77 -22.64 1.31
CA TYR A 494 -5.52 -22.89 2.03
C TYR A 494 -5.47 -21.90 3.21
N GLY A 495 -5.48 -22.41 4.45
CA GLY A 495 -5.42 -21.60 5.67
C GLY A 495 -6.67 -21.58 6.58
N SER A 496 -7.75 -22.31 6.30
CA SER A 496 -8.74 -22.59 7.35
C SER A 496 -8.09 -23.48 8.41
N PRO A 497 -8.26 -23.21 9.73
CA PRO A 497 -7.82 -24.16 10.75
C PRO A 497 -8.55 -25.47 10.48
N VAL A 498 -7.79 -26.53 10.19
CA VAL A 498 -8.32 -27.89 10.10
C VAL A 498 -8.95 -28.17 11.45
N SER A 499 -10.29 -28.16 11.51
CA SER A 499 -11.02 -28.77 12.61
C SER A 499 -10.54 -30.20 12.69
N VAL A 500 -9.82 -30.54 13.75
CA VAL A 500 -9.40 -31.89 14.05
C VAL A 500 -10.67 -32.72 14.23
N GLU A 501 -11.12 -33.37 13.17
CA GLU A 501 -12.10 -34.43 13.27
C GLU A 501 -11.47 -35.56 14.06
N SER A 502 -11.99 -35.78 15.26
CA SER A 502 -11.69 -36.92 16.10
C SER A 502 -12.01 -38.21 15.33
N SER A 503 -10.97 -38.97 15.00
CA SER A 503 -11.12 -40.31 14.43
C SER A 503 -12.01 -41.19 15.31
N PRO A 504 -12.94 -41.98 14.73
CA PRO A 504 -13.73 -42.92 15.51
C PRO A 504 -12.82 -44.04 16.02
N ARG A 505 -12.89 -44.31 17.32
CA ARG A 505 -12.29 -45.49 17.94
C ARG A 505 -12.87 -46.74 17.29
N SER A 506 -12.02 -47.52 16.62
CA SER A 506 -12.32 -48.90 16.27
C SER A 506 -12.41 -49.72 17.56
N ALA A 507 -13.60 -50.26 17.84
CA ALA A 507 -13.77 -51.38 18.74
C ALA A 507 -13.39 -52.66 17.98
N GLY A 508 -12.50 -53.45 18.59
CA GLY A 508 -12.00 -54.74 18.12
C GLY A 508 -10.94 -55.22 19.09
#